data_AF-A0AA47KKQ9-F1
#
_entry.id   AF-A0AA47KKQ9-F1
#
_cell.length_a   1.000
_cell.length_b   1.000
_cell.length_c   1.000
_cell.angle_alpha   90.00
_cell.angle_beta   90.00
_cell.angle_gamma   90.00
#
_symmetry.space_group_name_H-M   'P 1'
#
loop_
_entity.id
_entity.type
_entity.pdbx_description
1 polymer ?
#
loop_
_entity_poly.entity_id
_entity_poly.type
_entity_poly.pdbx_seq_one_letter_code
_entity_poly.pdbx_strand_id
1 'polypeptide(L)'
;MNKNVIFIAVSLSIPLVAHAMEPWNKDTVYNSGDLVTHHGESFVSSHWTQGTEPVVNDISWDGWIHINAYTIDNYEHETPYAGGSVVNFEGDIYLAKWWVQGEYPSKSGTWRLLDDLEPSPDPDPDPDPDPDLDPKSPEAIVGVDKDNNGVRDSYEVAVTEAYQNPQIVQLAINLGLEYTDINEIAFDKSIQLSVEDATKKYNEILVLEECAEELLKTGVVEMTPLELHTDTLYRALTYRNGKERIFEQMEHDLDAVLTIDQPCVGTMAEEAVK
;
A
#
# COMPACT_ATOMS: atom_id res chain seq x y z
N MET A 1 -30.15 -5.79 60.26
CA MET A 1 -29.62 -4.49 59.79
C MET A 1 -28.77 -4.74 58.55
N ASN A 2 -29.37 -4.69 57.36
CA ASN A 2 -28.62 -4.80 56.10
C ASN A 2 -28.18 -3.40 55.70
N LYS A 3 -26.86 -3.17 55.65
CA LYS A 3 -26.28 -1.94 55.14
C LYS A 3 -25.94 -2.15 53.65
N ASN A 4 -26.58 -1.36 52.80
CA ASN A 4 -26.22 -1.19 51.39
C ASN A 4 -24.81 -0.61 51.29
N VAL A 5 -23.96 -1.22 50.46
CA VAL A 5 -22.70 -0.63 50.03
C VAL A 5 -22.89 -0.20 48.58
N ILE A 6 -22.85 1.12 48.36
CA ILE A 6 -22.86 1.74 47.03
C ILE A 6 -21.41 1.76 46.54
N PHE A 7 -21.10 1.06 45.46
CA PHE A 7 -19.83 1.19 44.76
C PHE A 7 -19.91 2.40 43.82
N ILE A 8 -19.16 3.45 44.16
CA ILE A 8 -18.88 4.55 43.24
C ILE A 8 -17.68 4.10 42.39
N ALA A 9 -17.94 3.75 41.13
CA ALA A 9 -16.88 3.53 40.15
C ALA A 9 -16.32 4.89 39.75
N VAL A 10 -15.17 5.24 40.32
CA VAL A 10 -14.36 6.35 39.82
C VAL A 10 -13.62 5.83 38.59
N SER A 11 -14.06 6.22 37.40
CA SER A 11 -13.33 6.00 36.16
C SER A 11 -12.05 6.84 36.21
N LEU A 12 -10.94 6.20 36.55
CA LEU A 12 -9.61 6.78 36.37
C LEU A 12 -9.35 6.79 34.86
N SER A 13 -9.46 7.96 34.23
CA SER A 13 -8.90 8.17 32.90
C SER A 13 -7.38 8.09 33.02
N ILE A 14 -6.81 6.95 32.63
CA ILE A 14 -5.37 6.76 32.57
C ILE A 14 -4.87 7.60 31.39
N PRO A 15 -3.89 8.50 31.57
CA PRO A 15 -3.27 9.19 30.45
C PRO A 15 -2.57 8.17 29.55
N LEU A 16 -2.69 8.37 28.23
CA LEU A 16 -2.05 7.56 27.20
C LEU A 16 -0.55 7.43 27.52
N VAL A 17 -0.11 6.24 27.96
CA VAL A 17 1.31 5.93 28.06
C VAL A 17 1.80 5.78 26.64
N ALA A 18 2.59 6.74 26.17
CA ALA A 18 3.41 6.55 24.98
C ALA A 18 4.29 5.32 25.24
N HIS A 19 3.93 4.18 24.67
CA HIS A 19 4.78 3.00 24.71
C HIS A 19 6.03 3.34 23.89
N ALA A 20 7.20 3.06 24.46
CA ALA A 20 8.44 3.16 23.69
C ALA A 20 8.35 2.18 22.53
N MET A 21 8.78 2.61 21.35
CA MET A 21 8.78 1.78 20.16
C MET A 21 9.63 0.52 20.38
N GLU A 22 9.06 -0.65 20.11
CA GLU A 22 9.72 -1.93 20.39
C GLU A 22 10.74 -2.26 19.27
N PRO A 23 11.85 -2.96 19.58
CA PRO A 23 12.75 -3.46 18.55
C PRO A 23 12.05 -4.46 17.62
N TRP A 24 12.36 -4.41 16.32
CA TRP A 24 11.86 -5.37 15.34
C TRP A 24 12.25 -6.81 15.68
N ASN A 25 11.37 -7.76 15.40
CA ASN A 25 11.55 -9.18 15.65
C ASN A 25 11.02 -10.01 14.46
N LYS A 26 11.87 -10.89 13.91
CA LYS A 26 11.55 -11.74 12.75
C LYS A 26 10.30 -12.62 12.95
N ASP A 27 10.04 -13.08 14.17
CA ASP A 27 8.94 -14.00 14.45
C ASP A 27 7.62 -13.29 14.77
N THR A 28 7.64 -11.97 14.94
CA THR A 28 6.47 -11.16 15.27
C THR A 28 5.68 -10.80 14.02
N VAL A 29 4.35 -10.92 14.12
CA VAL A 29 3.42 -10.35 13.15
C VAL A 29 3.20 -8.88 13.49
N TYR A 30 3.32 -8.04 12.49
CA TYR A 30 3.03 -6.61 12.56
C TYR A 30 1.85 -6.29 11.66
N ASN A 31 0.91 -5.47 12.14
CA ASN A 31 -0.20 -4.97 11.37
C ASN A 31 0.03 -3.51 10.98
N SER A 32 -0.75 -3.01 10.03
CA SER A 32 -0.67 -1.62 9.58
C SER A 32 -0.66 -0.63 10.76
N GLY A 33 0.28 0.32 10.73
CA GLY A 33 0.44 1.32 11.78
C GLY A 33 1.31 0.89 12.97
N ASP A 34 1.69 -0.39 13.09
CA ASP A 34 2.62 -0.83 14.12
C ASP A 34 3.99 -0.16 13.96
N LEU A 35 4.59 0.24 15.07
CA LEU A 35 5.85 0.99 15.11
C LEU A 35 6.98 0.13 15.65
N VAL A 36 8.12 0.11 14.95
CA VAL A 36 9.33 -0.62 15.37
C VAL A 36 10.62 0.18 15.21
N THR A 37 11.61 -0.13 16.05
CA THR A 37 13.00 0.28 15.83
C THR A 37 13.80 -0.85 15.20
N HIS A 38 14.66 -0.52 14.24
CA HIS A 38 15.64 -1.46 13.71
C HIS A 38 16.94 -0.75 13.34
N HIS A 39 18.08 -1.26 13.81
CA HIS A 39 19.40 -0.64 13.60
C HIS A 39 19.51 0.87 13.94
N GLY A 40 18.66 1.38 14.83
CA GLY A 40 18.62 2.80 15.23
C GLY A 40 17.69 3.67 14.39
N GLU A 41 17.06 3.08 13.38
CA GLU A 41 16.05 3.71 12.51
C GLU A 41 14.63 3.32 12.97
N SER A 42 13.65 4.11 12.57
CA SER A 42 12.25 3.97 12.96
C SER A 42 11.38 3.65 11.75
N PHE A 43 10.42 2.75 11.92
CA PHE A 43 9.55 2.30 10.85
C PHE A 43 8.11 2.17 11.34
N VAL A 44 7.18 2.44 10.42
CA VAL A 44 5.77 2.06 10.56
C VAL A 44 5.48 0.92 9.59
N SER A 45 4.80 -0.12 10.05
CA SER A 45 4.32 -1.19 9.19
C SER A 45 3.25 -0.63 8.25
N SER A 46 3.41 -0.81 6.94
CA SER A 46 2.43 -0.28 5.97
C SER A 46 1.20 -1.16 5.80
N HIS A 47 1.30 -2.43 6.20
CA HIS A 47 0.28 -3.47 6.09
C HIS A 47 0.68 -4.66 6.98
N TRP A 48 -0.08 -5.76 6.93
CA TRP A 48 0.29 -7.02 7.60
C TRP A 48 1.65 -7.54 7.12
N THR A 49 2.61 -7.76 8.00
CA THR A 49 3.90 -8.34 7.63
C THR A 49 4.49 -9.20 8.74
N GLN A 50 5.28 -10.22 8.35
CA GLN A 50 6.00 -11.08 9.28
C GLN A 50 7.34 -11.51 8.67
N GLY A 51 8.42 -11.40 9.44
CA GLY A 51 9.73 -11.88 9.02
C GLY A 51 10.43 -11.08 7.91
N THR A 52 9.75 -10.09 7.31
CA THR A 52 10.38 -9.09 6.43
C THR A 52 11.10 -8.06 7.29
N GLU A 53 12.42 -7.95 7.08
CA GLU A 53 13.27 -7.01 7.81
C GLU A 53 13.07 -5.59 7.27
N PRO A 54 12.82 -4.58 8.13
CA PRO A 54 12.74 -3.19 7.70
C PRO A 54 14.11 -2.71 7.20
N VAL A 55 14.11 -2.00 6.08
CA VAL A 55 15.33 -1.39 5.52
C VAL A 55 15.07 0.07 5.21
N VAL A 56 16.12 0.90 5.26
CA VAL A 56 16.01 2.31 4.89
C VAL A 56 15.94 2.41 3.36
N ASN A 57 14.76 2.70 2.83
CA ASN A 57 14.49 2.92 1.42
C ASN A 57 13.26 3.84 1.25
N ASP A 58 12.90 4.12 0.00
CA ASP A 58 11.72 4.90 -0.37
C ASP A 58 10.57 4.01 -0.91
N ILE A 59 10.51 2.73 -0.53
CA ILE A 59 9.52 1.75 -0.99
C ILE A 59 8.48 1.54 0.11
N SER A 60 7.29 2.09 -0.05
CA SER A 60 6.26 2.16 1.00
C SER A 60 5.59 0.81 1.27
N TRP A 61 5.60 -0.10 0.28
CA TRP A 61 4.82 -1.33 0.31
C TRP A 61 5.67 -2.61 0.38
N ASP A 62 6.94 -2.51 0.75
CA ASP A 62 7.81 -3.67 1.01
C ASP A 62 7.58 -4.29 2.41
N GLY A 63 6.68 -3.71 3.20
CA GLY A 63 6.36 -4.07 4.57
C GLY A 63 6.51 -2.89 5.53
N TRP A 64 7.41 -1.95 5.21
CA TRP A 64 7.84 -0.92 6.15
C TRP A 64 7.99 0.43 5.49
N ILE A 65 7.46 1.48 6.12
CA ILE A 65 7.75 2.86 5.74
C ILE A 65 8.74 3.43 6.74
N HIS A 66 9.91 3.84 6.25
CA HIS A 66 10.91 4.54 7.06
C HIS A 66 10.39 5.92 7.50
N ILE A 67 10.52 6.21 8.79
CA ILE A 67 10.17 7.52 9.36
C ILE A 67 11.38 8.12 10.07
N ASN A 68 11.65 9.40 9.82
CA ASN A 68 12.80 10.13 10.40
C ASN A 68 12.56 10.61 11.84
N ALA A 69 11.59 10.01 12.54
CA ALA A 69 11.17 10.37 13.88
C ALA A 69 10.85 9.12 14.71
N TYR A 70 10.86 9.26 16.03
CA TYR A 70 10.45 8.17 16.94
C TYR A 70 8.92 8.04 17.07
N THR A 71 8.18 8.89 16.39
CA THR A 71 6.72 8.97 16.38
C THR A 71 6.23 9.44 15.02
N ILE A 72 4.97 9.19 14.70
CA ILE A 72 4.30 9.76 13.53
C ILE A 72 3.81 11.18 13.89
N ASP A 73 4.16 12.15 13.04
CA ASP A 73 3.75 13.54 13.24
C ASP A 73 2.25 13.71 12.96
N ASN A 74 1.61 14.65 13.68
CA ASN A 74 0.22 14.98 13.39
C ASN A 74 0.13 15.79 12.09
N TYR A 75 -0.94 15.57 11.33
CA TYR A 75 -1.23 16.39 10.15
C TYR A 75 -1.43 17.86 10.50
N GLU A 76 -0.86 18.74 9.67
CA GLU A 76 -0.97 20.19 9.76
C GLU A 76 -1.45 20.76 8.40
N HIS A 77 -2.54 21.50 8.41
CA HIS A 77 -3.26 21.90 7.19
C HIS A 77 -2.42 22.68 6.17
N GLU A 78 -1.57 23.58 6.65
CA GLU A 78 -0.75 24.44 5.78
C GLU A 78 0.58 23.80 5.38
N THR A 79 0.91 22.64 5.94
CA THR A 79 2.17 21.95 5.69
C THR A 79 2.08 21.17 4.37
N PRO A 80 3.02 21.36 3.43
CA PRO A 80 3.11 20.53 2.25
C PRO A 80 3.75 19.18 2.60
N TYR A 81 3.20 18.10 2.07
CA TYR A 81 3.67 16.73 2.24
C TYR A 81 4.07 16.16 0.88
N ALA A 82 5.24 15.53 0.78
CA ALA A 82 5.69 14.82 -0.43
C ALA A 82 5.04 13.43 -0.52
N GLY A 83 5.12 12.78 -1.68
CA GLY A 83 4.67 11.40 -1.86
C GLY A 83 5.35 10.44 -0.88
N GLY A 84 4.54 9.61 -0.23
CA GLY A 84 4.95 8.68 0.81
C GLY A 84 5.20 9.31 2.17
N SER A 85 4.83 10.57 2.39
CA SER A 85 4.80 11.15 3.74
C SER A 85 3.75 10.46 4.60
N VAL A 86 4.08 10.17 5.87
CA VAL A 86 3.17 9.55 6.84
C VAL A 86 2.73 10.56 7.89
N VAL A 87 1.43 10.65 8.15
CA VAL A 87 0.87 11.53 9.18
C VAL A 87 -0.18 10.82 10.02
N ASN A 88 -0.34 11.27 11.25
CA ASN A 88 -1.48 10.91 12.11
C ASN A 88 -2.57 11.99 11.98
N PHE A 89 -3.78 11.59 11.64
CA PHE A 89 -4.95 12.46 11.59
C PHE A 89 -6.12 11.82 12.33
N GLU A 90 -6.55 12.46 13.41
CA GLU A 90 -7.68 12.00 14.24
C GLU A 90 -7.52 10.60 14.85
N GLY A 91 -6.29 10.07 14.91
CA GLY A 91 -5.97 8.75 15.46
C GLY A 91 -5.69 7.69 14.41
N ASP A 92 -5.93 8.02 13.14
CA ASP A 92 -5.67 7.17 11.99
C ASP A 92 -4.37 7.60 11.30
N ILE A 93 -3.64 6.65 10.73
CA ILE A 93 -2.37 6.89 10.05
C ILE A 93 -2.63 6.97 8.54
N TYR A 94 -2.12 8.00 7.89
CA TYR A 94 -2.30 8.21 6.45
C TYR A 94 -0.96 8.34 5.73
N LEU A 95 -0.91 7.80 4.52
CA LEU A 95 0.18 7.93 3.55
C LEU A 95 -0.25 8.88 2.44
N ALA A 96 0.54 9.92 2.15
CA ALA A 96 0.32 10.76 0.98
C ALA A 96 0.66 9.97 -0.30
N LYS A 97 -0.26 9.87 -1.26
CA LYS A 97 0.00 9.20 -2.54
C LYS A 97 0.98 9.97 -3.43
N TRP A 98 0.93 11.30 -3.33
CA TRP A 98 1.75 12.27 -4.05
C TRP A 98 1.78 13.59 -3.27
N TRP A 99 2.45 14.60 -3.81
CA TRP A 99 2.51 15.91 -3.17
C TRP A 99 1.12 16.47 -2.85
N VAL A 100 0.91 16.89 -1.61
CA VAL A 100 -0.38 17.42 -1.12
C VAL A 100 -0.19 18.53 -0.09
N GLN A 101 -1.05 19.57 -0.16
CA GLN A 101 -1.10 20.66 0.81
C GLN A 101 -2.55 21.14 0.95
N GLY A 102 -3.03 21.37 2.18
CA GLY A 102 -4.37 21.93 2.42
C GLY A 102 -5.53 20.95 2.22
N GLU A 103 -5.28 19.67 1.93
CA GLU A 103 -6.34 18.65 1.82
C GLU A 103 -6.39 17.78 3.07
N TYR A 104 -7.58 17.59 3.63
CA TYR A 104 -7.78 16.76 4.83
C TYR A 104 -7.68 15.27 4.50
N PRO A 105 -6.89 14.47 5.24
CA PRO A 105 -6.68 13.05 4.94
C PRO A 105 -7.95 12.22 4.80
N SER A 106 -8.93 12.39 5.70
CA SER A 106 -10.18 11.61 5.67
C SER A 106 -11.23 12.08 4.64
N LYS A 107 -10.88 13.01 3.76
CA LYS A 107 -11.80 13.65 2.79
C LYS A 107 -11.26 13.75 1.37
N SER A 108 -10.01 13.36 1.15
CA SER A 108 -9.34 13.47 -0.15
C SER A 108 -8.81 12.13 -0.60
N GLY A 109 -8.91 11.85 -1.90
CA GLY A 109 -8.27 10.69 -2.53
C GLY A 109 -6.74 10.81 -2.66
N THR A 110 -6.15 11.94 -2.27
CA THR A 110 -4.70 12.16 -2.25
C THR A 110 -3.98 11.49 -1.08
N TRP A 111 -4.75 11.08 -0.06
CA TRP A 111 -4.26 10.36 1.11
C TRP A 111 -4.81 8.94 1.10
N ARG A 112 -3.97 7.97 1.43
CA ARG A 112 -4.36 6.59 1.69
C ARG A 112 -4.36 6.34 3.18
N LEU A 113 -5.43 5.79 3.70
CA LEU A 113 -5.48 5.29 5.07
C LEU A 113 -4.58 4.05 5.16
N LEU A 114 -3.65 4.05 6.12
CA LEU A 114 -2.91 2.86 6.52
C LEU A 114 -3.76 2.12 7.56
N ASP A 115 -4.51 1.14 7.06
CA ASP A 115 -5.28 0.18 7.86
C ASP A 115 -4.88 -1.23 7.43
N ASP A 116 -5.41 -2.24 8.11
CA ASP A 116 -5.25 -3.62 7.72
C ASP A 116 -6.00 -3.88 6.40
N LEU A 117 -5.25 -4.15 5.33
CA LEU A 117 -5.78 -4.36 3.98
C LEU A 117 -6.05 -5.84 3.75
N GLU A 118 -6.83 -6.45 4.63
CA GLU A 118 -7.27 -7.83 4.43
C GLU A 118 -8.17 -7.89 3.19
N PRO A 119 -7.89 -8.75 2.20
CA PRO A 119 -8.77 -8.90 1.06
C PRO A 119 -10.14 -9.32 1.56
N SER A 120 -11.18 -8.63 1.11
CA SER A 120 -12.56 -8.94 1.46
C SER A 120 -13.25 -9.56 0.25
N PRO A 121 -12.94 -10.83 -0.11
CA PRO A 121 -13.53 -11.46 -1.27
C PRO A 121 -15.05 -11.48 -1.13
N ASP A 122 -15.73 -10.74 -2.01
CA ASP A 122 -17.19 -10.77 -2.09
C ASP A 122 -17.62 -12.23 -2.36
N PRO A 123 -18.46 -12.85 -1.51
CA PRO A 123 -18.95 -14.21 -1.75
C PRO A 123 -19.82 -14.31 -3.02
N ASP A 124 -20.26 -13.19 -3.59
CA ASP A 124 -21.00 -13.09 -4.85
C ASP A 124 -20.43 -11.92 -5.69
N PRO A 125 -19.22 -12.08 -6.27
CA PRO A 125 -18.57 -10.99 -6.97
C PRO A 125 -19.43 -10.59 -8.17
N ASP A 126 -19.82 -9.32 -8.23
CA ASP A 126 -20.48 -8.78 -9.41
C ASP A 126 -19.54 -8.97 -10.62
N PRO A 127 -20.06 -9.40 -11.79
CA PRO A 127 -19.23 -9.54 -12.96
C PRO A 127 -18.69 -8.18 -13.37
N ASP A 128 -17.38 -8.04 -13.35
CA ASP A 128 -16.68 -6.87 -13.86
C ASP A 128 -16.05 -7.21 -15.23
N PRO A 129 -16.25 -6.38 -16.29
CA PRO A 129 -17.07 -5.17 -16.32
C PRO A 129 -18.55 -5.44 -16.58
N ASP A 130 -19.41 -4.57 -16.03
CA ASP A 130 -20.83 -4.50 -16.38
C ASP A 130 -20.96 -4.47 -17.92
N PRO A 131 -21.67 -5.42 -18.53
CA PRO A 131 -21.75 -5.56 -19.98
C PRO A 131 -22.33 -4.33 -20.70
N ASP A 132 -23.00 -3.43 -19.97
CA ASP A 132 -23.57 -2.19 -20.50
C ASP A 132 -22.57 -1.01 -20.47
N LEU A 133 -21.43 -1.12 -19.78
CA LEU A 133 -20.40 -0.08 -19.77
C LEU A 133 -19.59 -0.06 -21.07
N ASP A 134 -19.14 1.13 -21.48
CA ASP A 134 -18.09 1.23 -22.51
C ASP A 134 -16.80 0.64 -21.93
N PRO A 135 -16.20 -0.40 -22.53
CA PRO A 135 -14.98 -1.02 -22.02
C PRO A 135 -13.78 -0.06 -21.90
N LYS A 136 -13.86 1.13 -22.50
CA LYS A 136 -12.85 2.21 -22.41
C LYS A 136 -13.11 3.22 -21.30
N SER A 137 -14.28 3.17 -20.67
CA SER A 137 -14.64 4.18 -19.67
C SER A 137 -13.79 4.00 -18.40
N PRO A 138 -13.52 5.08 -17.65
CA PRO A 138 -12.85 4.98 -16.37
C PRO A 138 -13.55 3.99 -15.43
N GLU A 139 -14.88 3.96 -15.42
CA GLU A 139 -15.68 3.06 -14.59
C GLU A 139 -15.42 1.59 -14.93
N ALA A 140 -15.33 1.21 -16.21
CA ALA A 140 -15.01 -0.15 -16.62
C ALA A 140 -13.55 -0.53 -16.30
N ILE A 141 -12.62 0.43 -16.37
CA ILE A 141 -11.20 0.17 -16.13
C ILE A 141 -10.88 0.05 -14.65
N VAL A 142 -11.34 1.01 -13.84
CA VAL A 142 -11.19 1.03 -12.37
C VAL A 142 -11.95 -0.14 -11.76
N GLY A 143 -13.16 -0.41 -12.26
CA GLY A 143 -14.01 -1.47 -11.75
C GLY A 143 -14.72 -1.09 -10.45
N VAL A 144 -15.27 -2.10 -9.79
CA VAL A 144 -15.99 -1.94 -8.52
C VAL A 144 -15.06 -2.20 -7.34
N ASP A 145 -15.09 -1.29 -6.37
CA ASP A 145 -14.46 -1.38 -5.05
C ASP A 145 -15.56 -1.09 -4.01
N LYS A 146 -16.14 -2.14 -3.43
CA LYS A 146 -17.32 -2.01 -2.54
C LYS A 146 -16.94 -1.57 -1.13
N ASP A 147 -15.81 -2.02 -0.63
CA ASP A 147 -15.34 -1.71 0.73
C ASP A 147 -14.54 -0.40 0.80
N ASN A 148 -14.21 0.20 -0.35
CA ASN A 148 -13.43 1.42 -0.53
C ASN A 148 -12.01 1.31 0.03
N ASN A 149 -11.41 0.11 -0.08
CA ASN A 149 -10.03 -0.12 0.33
C ASN A 149 -9.00 0.32 -0.73
N GLY A 150 -9.47 0.71 -1.93
CA GLY A 150 -8.64 1.18 -3.05
C GLY A 150 -8.24 0.08 -4.03
N VAL A 151 -8.72 -1.15 -3.84
CA VAL A 151 -8.47 -2.31 -4.68
C VAL A 151 -9.79 -2.80 -5.26
N ARG A 152 -9.77 -3.12 -6.56
CA ARG A 152 -10.95 -3.63 -7.27
C ARG A 152 -11.35 -5.01 -6.72
N ASP A 153 -12.59 -5.21 -6.33
CA ASP A 153 -13.09 -6.48 -5.74
C ASP A 153 -12.78 -7.70 -6.64
N SER A 154 -12.96 -7.56 -7.97
CA SER A 154 -12.69 -8.64 -8.92
C SER A 154 -11.20 -9.01 -9.00
N TYR A 155 -10.32 -8.05 -8.71
CA TYR A 155 -8.88 -8.32 -8.58
C TYR A 155 -8.56 -9.05 -7.29
N GLU A 156 -9.17 -8.67 -6.16
CA GLU A 156 -8.97 -9.37 -4.88
C GLU A 156 -9.40 -10.84 -4.94
N VAL A 157 -10.53 -11.12 -5.59
CA VAL A 157 -10.98 -12.49 -5.86
C VAL A 157 -9.94 -13.24 -6.68
N ALA A 158 -9.47 -12.65 -7.79
CA ALA A 158 -8.47 -13.29 -8.63
C ALA A 158 -7.16 -13.57 -7.87
N VAL A 159 -6.73 -12.64 -7.00
CA VAL A 159 -5.56 -12.78 -6.12
C VAL A 159 -5.73 -13.92 -5.13
N THR A 160 -6.86 -13.98 -4.43
CA THR A 160 -7.12 -14.99 -3.39
C THR A 160 -7.38 -16.39 -3.96
N GLU A 161 -7.83 -16.48 -5.22
CA GLU A 161 -7.89 -17.75 -5.96
C GLU A 161 -6.50 -18.20 -6.45
N ALA A 162 -5.66 -17.26 -6.91
CA ALA A 162 -4.36 -17.55 -7.49
C ALA A 162 -3.28 -17.89 -6.45
N TYR A 163 -3.32 -17.26 -5.26
CA TYR A 163 -2.24 -17.33 -4.28
C TYR A 163 -2.71 -17.89 -2.94
N GLN A 164 -1.91 -18.80 -2.37
CA GLN A 164 -2.18 -19.42 -1.06
C GLN A 164 -1.25 -18.91 0.04
N ASN A 165 -0.09 -18.35 -0.31
CA ASN A 165 0.83 -17.77 0.66
C ASN A 165 0.33 -16.36 1.05
N PRO A 166 0.09 -16.09 2.34
CA PRO A 166 -0.37 -14.78 2.81
C PRO A 166 0.53 -13.60 2.40
N GLN A 167 1.85 -13.77 2.34
CA GLN A 167 2.76 -12.71 1.91
C GLN A 167 2.65 -12.41 0.42
N ILE A 168 2.40 -13.43 -0.41
CA ILE A 168 2.19 -13.23 -1.86
C ILE A 168 0.83 -12.57 -2.10
N VAL A 169 -0.21 -12.99 -1.35
CA VAL A 169 -1.51 -12.31 -1.37
C VAL A 169 -1.32 -10.83 -1.02
N GLN A 170 -0.60 -10.55 0.06
CA GLN A 170 -0.39 -9.17 0.51
C GLN A 170 0.44 -8.34 -0.47
N LEU A 171 1.51 -8.90 -1.05
CA LEU A 171 2.26 -8.27 -2.15
C LEU A 171 1.32 -7.90 -3.31
N ALA A 172 0.41 -8.81 -3.68
CA ALA A 172 -0.55 -8.57 -4.76
C ALA A 172 -1.58 -7.49 -4.41
N ILE A 173 -2.12 -7.48 -3.18
CA ILE A 173 -3.04 -6.43 -2.72
C ILE A 173 -2.34 -5.06 -2.74
N ASN A 174 -1.11 -4.98 -2.25
CA ASN A 174 -0.32 -3.75 -2.29
C ASN A 174 -0.02 -3.27 -3.72
N LEU A 175 0.34 -4.20 -4.62
CA LEU A 175 0.46 -3.92 -6.05
C LEU A 175 -0.87 -3.42 -6.63
N GLY A 176 -2.01 -3.99 -6.19
CA GLY A 176 -3.36 -3.54 -6.54
C GLY A 176 -3.58 -2.06 -6.24
N LEU A 177 -3.19 -1.62 -5.04
CA LEU A 177 -3.24 -0.21 -4.65
C LEU A 177 -2.37 0.68 -5.56
N GLU A 178 -1.16 0.24 -5.87
CA GLU A 178 -0.24 0.95 -6.76
C GLU A 178 -0.78 1.02 -8.19
N TYR A 179 -1.41 -0.04 -8.68
CA TYR A 179 -2.07 -0.04 -9.98
C TYR A 179 -3.25 0.93 -10.02
N THR A 180 -4.04 1.03 -8.95
CA THR A 180 -5.11 2.03 -8.82
C THR A 180 -4.54 3.44 -8.94
N ASP A 181 -3.43 3.74 -8.27
CA ASP A 181 -2.79 5.06 -8.37
C ASP A 181 -2.25 5.34 -9.78
N ILE A 182 -1.65 4.35 -10.43
CA ILE A 182 -1.18 4.46 -11.81
C ILE A 182 -2.35 4.71 -12.77
N ASN A 183 -3.51 4.10 -12.54
CA ASN A 183 -4.72 4.35 -13.31
C ASN A 183 -5.26 5.77 -13.06
N GLU A 184 -5.28 6.25 -11.82
CA GLU A 184 -5.64 7.64 -11.49
C GLU A 184 -4.70 8.63 -12.21
N ILE A 185 -3.38 8.37 -12.18
CA ILE A 185 -2.39 9.14 -12.93
C ILE A 185 -2.62 9.03 -14.45
N ALA A 186 -3.10 7.90 -14.97
CA ALA A 186 -3.43 7.80 -16.39
C ALA A 186 -4.60 8.74 -16.76
N PHE A 187 -5.65 8.78 -15.92
CA PHE A 187 -6.89 9.51 -16.17
C PHE A 187 -6.83 11.00 -15.84
N ASP A 188 -6.33 11.36 -14.66
CA ASP A 188 -6.39 12.72 -14.14
C ASP A 188 -5.09 13.49 -14.41
N LYS A 189 -5.09 14.27 -15.50
CA LYS A 189 -3.96 15.12 -15.89
C LYS A 189 -3.68 16.29 -14.93
N SER A 190 -4.55 16.54 -13.95
CA SER A 190 -4.33 17.58 -12.94
C SER A 190 -3.38 17.15 -11.81
N ILE A 191 -3.22 15.84 -11.58
CA ILE A 191 -2.24 15.30 -10.64
C ILE A 191 -0.84 15.76 -11.05
N GLN A 192 -0.16 16.50 -10.17
CA GLN A 192 1.21 16.95 -10.38
C GLN A 192 2.14 16.06 -9.56
N LEU A 193 3.07 15.39 -10.22
CA LEU A 193 4.14 14.64 -9.57
C LEU A 193 5.42 15.47 -9.70
N SER A 194 6.16 15.66 -8.61
CA SER A 194 7.54 16.15 -8.75
C SER A 194 8.40 15.06 -9.44
N VAL A 195 9.58 15.42 -9.96
CA VAL A 195 10.54 14.42 -10.51
C VAL A 195 10.89 13.38 -9.44
N GLU A 196 11.02 13.82 -8.19
CA GLU A 196 11.31 12.97 -7.04
C GLU A 196 10.14 12.00 -6.73
N ASP A 197 8.91 12.51 -6.63
CA ASP A 197 7.73 11.66 -6.40
C ASP A 197 7.50 10.67 -7.55
N ALA A 198 7.72 11.09 -8.80
CA ALA A 198 7.60 10.24 -9.97
C ALA A 198 8.65 9.12 -9.95
N THR A 199 9.90 9.45 -9.60
CA THR A 199 11.00 8.48 -9.48
C THR A 199 10.70 7.47 -8.37
N LYS A 200 10.24 7.94 -7.22
CA LYS A 200 9.83 7.09 -6.10
C LYS A 200 8.72 6.13 -6.51
N LYS A 201 7.63 6.64 -7.10
CA LYS A 201 6.50 5.84 -7.58
C LYS A 201 6.92 4.79 -8.61
N TYR A 202 7.78 5.16 -9.55
CA TYR A 202 8.29 4.26 -10.58
C TYR A 202 9.15 3.13 -10.00
N ASN A 203 10.05 3.47 -9.07
CA ASN A 203 10.92 2.50 -8.44
C ASN A 203 10.16 1.58 -7.46
N GLU A 204 9.15 2.11 -6.76
CA GLU A 204 8.24 1.33 -5.91
C GLU A 204 7.52 0.25 -6.72
N ILE A 205 6.85 0.61 -7.82
CA ILE A 205 6.19 -0.39 -8.66
C ILE A 205 7.18 -1.37 -9.28
N LEU A 206 8.35 -0.89 -9.73
CA LEU A 206 9.37 -1.75 -10.35
C LEU A 206 9.87 -2.83 -9.39
N VAL A 207 10.19 -2.47 -8.14
CA VAL A 207 10.70 -3.43 -7.14
C VAL A 207 9.66 -4.52 -6.86
N LEU A 208 8.41 -4.12 -6.64
CA LEU A 208 7.32 -5.05 -6.31
C LEU A 208 6.99 -5.97 -7.49
N GLU A 209 6.96 -5.44 -8.72
CA GLU A 209 6.71 -6.23 -9.93
C GLU A 209 7.85 -7.19 -10.26
N GLU A 210 9.12 -6.78 -10.08
CA GLU A 210 10.24 -7.70 -10.28
C GLU A 210 10.21 -8.86 -9.28
N CYS A 211 9.68 -8.66 -8.06
CA CYS A 211 9.49 -9.77 -7.12
C CYS A 211 8.44 -10.73 -7.65
N ALA A 212 7.28 -10.22 -8.08
CA ALA A 212 6.24 -11.03 -8.68
C ALA A 212 6.74 -11.82 -9.91
N GLU A 213 7.57 -11.19 -10.75
CA GLU A 213 8.20 -11.83 -11.91
C GLU A 213 9.21 -12.91 -11.49
N GLU A 214 9.97 -12.70 -10.41
CA GLU A 214 10.85 -13.74 -9.86
C GLU A 214 10.05 -14.95 -9.35
N LEU A 215 8.94 -14.72 -8.63
CA LEU A 215 8.03 -15.77 -8.18
C LEU A 215 7.43 -16.55 -9.37
N LEU A 216 7.10 -15.88 -10.48
CA LEU A 216 6.64 -16.55 -11.71
C LEU A 216 7.77 -17.38 -12.34
N LYS A 217 8.96 -16.80 -12.52
CA LYS A 217 10.12 -17.47 -13.16
C LYS A 217 10.54 -18.74 -12.40
N THR A 218 10.38 -18.73 -11.09
CA THR A 218 10.74 -19.84 -10.18
C THR A 218 9.60 -20.85 -10.02
N GLY A 219 8.40 -20.54 -10.54
CA GLY A 219 7.23 -21.43 -10.49
C GLY A 219 6.53 -21.46 -9.13
N VAL A 220 6.79 -20.47 -8.27
CA VAL A 220 6.05 -20.28 -7.00
C VAL A 220 4.61 -19.84 -7.29
N VAL A 221 4.43 -19.02 -8.34
CA VAL A 221 3.11 -18.62 -8.84
C VAL A 221 2.96 -18.97 -10.33
N GLU A 222 1.72 -19.17 -10.77
CA GLU A 222 1.41 -19.45 -12.19
C GLU A 222 1.16 -18.18 -13.01
N MET A 223 0.83 -17.07 -12.36
CA MET A 223 0.49 -15.78 -12.95
C MET A 223 0.96 -14.67 -12.02
N THR A 224 1.33 -13.51 -12.57
CA THR A 224 1.73 -12.34 -11.80
C THR A 224 0.52 -11.51 -11.33
N PRO A 225 0.66 -10.71 -10.27
CA PRO A 225 -0.36 -9.74 -9.86
C PRO A 225 -0.69 -8.73 -10.96
N LEU A 226 0.26 -8.40 -11.84
CA LEU A 226 0.00 -7.51 -12.98
C LEU A 226 -0.92 -8.17 -14.02
N GLU A 227 -0.68 -9.43 -14.35
CA GLU A 227 -1.53 -10.19 -15.28
C GLU A 227 -2.96 -10.33 -14.74
N LEU A 228 -3.13 -10.59 -13.44
CA LEU A 228 -4.44 -10.60 -12.80
C LEU A 228 -5.12 -9.21 -12.83
N HIS A 229 -4.36 -8.12 -12.65
CA HIS A 229 -4.90 -6.77 -12.67
C HIS A 229 -5.34 -6.33 -14.07
N THR A 230 -4.56 -6.72 -15.08
CA THR A 230 -4.69 -6.32 -16.49
C THR A 230 -5.44 -7.34 -17.36
N ASP A 231 -6.45 -7.97 -16.76
CA ASP A 231 -7.35 -8.97 -17.37
C ASP A 231 -8.14 -8.48 -18.61
N THR A 232 -8.11 -7.18 -18.92
CA THR A 232 -8.63 -6.62 -20.17
C THR A 232 -7.59 -5.77 -20.92
N LEU A 233 -7.75 -5.68 -22.25
CA LEU A 233 -6.89 -4.84 -23.10
C LEU A 233 -6.86 -3.37 -22.64
N TYR A 234 -7.99 -2.83 -22.17
CA TYR A 234 -8.06 -1.43 -21.76
C TYR A 234 -7.44 -1.19 -20.38
N ARG A 235 -7.48 -2.17 -19.47
CA ARG A 235 -6.72 -2.14 -18.21
C ARG A 235 -5.22 -2.18 -18.49
N ALA A 236 -4.78 -3.13 -19.32
CA ALA A 236 -3.37 -3.21 -19.74
C ALA A 236 -2.87 -1.92 -20.40
N LEU A 237 -3.68 -1.32 -21.29
CA LEU A 237 -3.33 -0.06 -21.96
C LEU A 237 -3.30 1.11 -20.97
N THR A 238 -4.24 1.19 -20.03
CA THR A 238 -4.31 2.28 -19.05
C THR A 238 -3.13 2.22 -18.09
N TYR A 239 -2.83 1.05 -17.54
CA TYR A 239 -1.68 0.82 -16.70
C TYR A 239 -0.38 1.26 -17.40
N ARG A 240 -0.19 0.84 -18.66
CA ARG A 240 0.97 1.26 -19.47
C ARG A 240 1.03 2.78 -19.68
N ASN A 241 -0.10 3.41 -19.97
CA ASN A 241 -0.17 4.87 -20.16
C ASN A 241 0.13 5.63 -18.86
N GLY A 242 -0.29 5.10 -17.71
CA GLY A 242 0.02 5.64 -16.39
C GLY A 242 1.52 5.57 -16.11
N LYS A 243 2.15 4.40 -16.32
CA LYS A 243 3.61 4.25 -16.17
C LYS A 243 4.41 5.12 -17.13
N GLU A 244 3.95 5.25 -18.38
CA GLU A 244 4.60 6.16 -19.33
C GLU A 244 4.54 7.61 -18.83
N ARG A 245 3.38 8.07 -18.31
CA ARG A 245 3.26 9.42 -17.74
C ARG A 245 4.19 9.63 -16.55
N ILE A 246 4.34 8.63 -15.68
CA ILE A 246 5.29 8.69 -14.56
C ILE A 246 6.72 8.83 -15.11
N PHE A 247 7.10 8.01 -16.10
CA PHE A 247 8.43 8.04 -16.70
C PHE A 247 8.72 9.34 -17.47
N GLU A 248 7.71 9.91 -18.15
CA GLU A 248 7.80 11.25 -18.74
C GLU A 248 8.11 12.31 -17.67
N GLN A 249 7.49 12.20 -16.49
CA GLN A 249 7.72 13.12 -15.37
C GLN A 249 9.08 12.92 -14.70
N MET A 250 9.68 11.73 -14.81
CA MET A 250 11.09 11.49 -14.48
C MET A 250 12.05 12.08 -15.53
N GLU A 251 11.56 12.85 -16.50
CA GLU A 251 12.34 13.38 -17.62
C GLU A 251 13.00 12.29 -18.49
N HIS A 252 12.45 11.07 -18.47
CA HIS A 252 13.02 9.87 -19.11
C HIS A 252 14.42 9.51 -18.57
N ASP A 253 14.71 9.85 -17.32
CA ASP A 253 15.98 9.53 -16.67
C ASP A 253 16.06 8.02 -16.34
N LEU A 254 16.70 7.26 -17.22
CA LEU A 254 16.97 5.84 -17.00
C LEU A 254 18.02 5.59 -15.91
N ASP A 255 18.87 6.57 -15.59
CA ASP A 255 19.89 6.41 -14.55
C ASP A 255 19.26 6.47 -13.15
N ALA A 256 18.05 7.04 -13.03
CA ALA A 256 17.25 7.07 -11.80
C ALA A 256 16.47 5.77 -11.53
N VAL A 257 16.40 4.86 -12.50
CA VAL A 257 15.71 3.56 -12.37
C VAL A 257 16.59 2.59 -11.58
N LEU A 258 16.04 1.99 -10.53
CA LEU A 258 16.79 1.06 -9.68
C LEU A 258 17.24 -0.20 -10.45
N THR A 259 18.45 -0.64 -10.17
CA THR A 259 18.92 -1.98 -10.53
C THR A 259 18.59 -2.94 -9.40
N ILE A 260 17.86 -4.01 -9.70
CA ILE A 260 17.31 -4.92 -8.70
C ILE A 260 18.00 -6.28 -8.81
N ASP A 261 18.83 -6.62 -7.83
CA ASP A 261 19.56 -7.89 -7.79
C ASP A 261 18.83 -8.99 -6.99
N GLN A 262 18.03 -8.58 -5.99
CA GLN A 262 17.23 -9.47 -5.15
C GLN A 262 15.84 -8.84 -5.01
N PRO A 263 14.91 -9.13 -5.93
CA PRO A 263 13.66 -8.40 -6.00
C PRO A 263 12.70 -8.81 -4.88
N CYS A 264 12.70 -10.07 -4.45
CA CYS A 264 11.92 -10.51 -3.30
C CYS A 264 12.67 -10.38 -1.97
N VAL A 265 11.92 -10.06 -0.91
CA VAL A 265 12.39 -9.98 0.48
C VAL A 265 11.66 -10.99 1.38
N GLY A 266 12.14 -11.16 2.61
CA GLY A 266 11.45 -11.96 3.62
C GLY A 266 11.26 -13.43 3.21
N THR A 267 10.09 -14.00 3.52
CA THR A 267 9.83 -15.42 3.23
C THR A 267 9.56 -15.67 1.74
N MET A 268 9.13 -14.66 0.99
CA MET A 268 8.99 -14.75 -0.48
C MET A 268 10.33 -15.04 -1.17
N ALA A 269 11.42 -14.43 -0.68
CA ALA A 269 12.77 -14.75 -1.14
C ALA A 269 13.16 -16.21 -0.84
N GLU A 270 12.75 -16.75 0.31
CA GLU A 270 13.00 -18.14 0.68
C GLU A 270 12.21 -19.13 -0.21
N GLU A 271 11.05 -18.73 -0.73
CA GLU A 271 10.26 -19.52 -1.68
C GLU A 271 10.83 -19.49 -3.09
N ALA A 272 11.28 -18.33 -3.58
CA ALA A 272 11.86 -18.17 -4.92
C ALA A 272 13.12 -19.02 -5.17
N VAL A 273 13.82 -19.46 -4.12
CA VAL A 273 15.07 -20.24 -4.23
C VAL A 273 14.82 -21.76 -4.27
N LYS A 274 13.58 -22.23 -4.08
CA LYS A 274 13.24 -23.67 -4.06
C LYS A 274 13.03 -24.26 -5.45
#